data_AF-A0A2G5ZFC6-F1
#
_entry.id   AF-A0A2G5ZFC6-F1
#
_cell.length_a   1.000
_cell.length_b   1.000
_cell.length_c   1.000
_cell.angle_alpha   90.00
_cell.angle_beta   90.00
_cell.angle_gamma   90.00
#
_symmetry.space_group_name_H-M   'P 1'
#
loop_
_entity.id
_entity.type
_entity.pdbx_description
1 polymer ?
#
loop_
_entity_poly.entity_id
_entity_poly.type
_entity_poly.pdbx_seq_one_letter_code
_entity_poly.pdbx_strand_id
1 'polypeptide(L)' 'MKKKELNKGDEIIGFAIAYIIIIMFLVTDIYVFISKDSIIAKTLAAVSFIGFMFLITPIIKLIPKLKG' A
#
# COMPACT_ATOMS: atom_id res chain seq x y z
N MET A 1 -8.68 -24.14 20.67
CA MET A 1 -7.50 -23.27 20.53
C MET A 1 -6.86 -23.25 19.13
N LYS A 2 -7.05 -24.25 18.24
CA LYS A 2 -6.43 -24.30 16.88
C LYS A 2 -6.91 -23.28 15.83
N LYS A 3 -8.05 -22.59 16.02
CA LYS A 3 -8.58 -21.61 15.04
C LYS A 3 -7.79 -20.29 14.97
N LYS A 4 -7.05 -19.92 16.02
CA LYS A 4 -6.34 -18.63 16.09
C LYS A 4 -5.03 -18.59 15.28
N GLU A 5 -4.44 -19.73 14.96
CA GLU A 5 -3.17 -19.79 14.21
C GLU A 5 -3.38 -19.82 12.70
N LEU A 6 -4.45 -20.48 12.21
CA LEU A 6 -4.85 -20.43 10.79
C LEU A 6 -5.15 -18.99 10.34
N ASN A 7 -5.88 -18.21 11.15
CA ASN A 7 -6.19 -16.81 10.84
C ASN A 7 -4.96 -15.92 10.71
N LYS A 8 -3.88 -16.17 11.48
CA LYS A 8 -2.68 -15.34 11.41
C LYS A 8 -1.95 -15.47 10.07
N GLY A 9 -1.94 -16.67 9.50
CA GLY A 9 -1.35 -16.91 8.18
C GLY A 9 -2.10 -16.20 7.07
N ASP A 10 -3.43 -16.32 7.07
CA ASP A 10 -4.31 -15.66 6.09
C ASP A 10 -4.27 -14.13 6.21
N GLU A 11 -4.18 -13.60 7.44
CA GLU A 11 -3.98 -12.16 7.69
C GLU A 11 -2.66 -11.66 7.07
N ILE A 12 -1.54 -12.37 7.28
CA ILE A 12 -0.23 -11.98 6.72
C ILE A 12 -0.26 -11.99 5.19
N ILE A 13 -0.87 -13.02 4.59
CA ILE A 13 -1.01 -13.13 3.13
C ILE A 13 -1.89 -11.99 2.59
N GLY A 14 -3.01 -11.69 3.25
CA GLY A 14 -3.88 -10.57 2.89
C GLY A 14 -3.15 -9.22 2.97
N PHE A 15 -2.36 -9.00 4.02
CA PHE A 15 -1.52 -7.82 4.16
C PHE A 15 -0.46 -7.74 3.05
N ALA A 16 0.20 -8.84 2.70
CA ALA A 16 1.19 -8.89 1.63
C ALA A 16 0.58 -8.53 0.27
N ILE A 17 -0.60 -9.08 -0.05
CA ILE A 17 -1.32 -8.76 -1.29
C ILE A 17 -1.71 -7.27 -1.32
N ALA A 18 -2.28 -6.74 -0.24
CA ALA A 18 -2.63 -5.33 -0.15
C ALA A 18 -1.40 -4.43 -0.35
N TYR A 19 -0.26 -4.79 0.23
CA TYR A 19 0.98 -4.05 0.09
C TYR A 19 1.49 -4.01 -1.37
N ILE A 20 1.45 -5.16 -2.06
CA ILE A 20 1.83 -5.25 -3.48
C ILE A 20 0.93 -4.33 -4.33
N ILE A 21 -0.39 -4.37 -4.10
CA ILE A 21 -1.35 -3.54 -4.83
C ILE A 21 -1.04 -2.05 -4.63
N ILE A 22 -0.81 -1.61 -3.38
CA ILE A 22 -0.52 -0.21 -3.09
C ILE A 22 0.80 0.23 -3.76
N ILE A 23 1.83 -0.62 -3.76
CA ILE A 23 3.09 -0.32 -4.46
C ILE A 23 2.85 -0.10 -5.96
N MET A 24 2.05 -0.96 -6.61
CA MET A 24 1.74 -0.80 -8.03
C MET A 24 1.07 0.56 -8.32
N PHE A 25 0.15 0.99 -7.46
CA PHE A 25 -0.47 2.31 -7.56
C PHE A 25 0.54 3.44 -7.39
N LEU A 26 1.42 3.38 -6.38
CA LEU A 26 2.46 4.40 -6.17
C LEU A 26 3.39 4.53 -7.38
N VAL A 27 3.81 3.41 -7.98
CA VAL A 27 4.65 3.42 -9.19
C VAL A 27 3.90 4.05 -10.36
N THR A 28 2.61 3.72 -10.50
CA THR A 28 1.75 4.31 -11.54
C THR A 28 1.59 5.82 -11.34
N ASP A 29 1.37 6.28 -10.11
CA ASP A 29 1.25 7.71 -9.79
C ASP A 29 2.54 8.46 -10.12
N ILE A 30 3.72 7.91 -9.77
CA ILE A 30 5.01 8.48 -10.15
C ILE A 30 5.14 8.55 -11.67
N TYR A 31 4.79 7.47 -12.37
CA TYR A 31 4.86 7.42 -13.83
C TYR A 31 3.96 8.48 -14.49
N VAL A 32 2.72 8.62 -14.02
CA VAL A 32 1.76 9.62 -14.50
C VAL A 32 2.28 11.04 -14.21
N PHE A 33 2.83 11.27 -13.02
CA PHE A 33 3.36 12.56 -12.63
C PHE A 33 4.53 13.02 -13.50
N ILE A 34 5.42 12.09 -13.88
CA ILE A 34 6.58 12.38 -14.72
C ILE A 34 6.18 12.46 -16.20
N SER A 35 5.35 11.54 -16.68
CA SER A 35 5.16 11.30 -18.12
C SER A 35 3.99 12.05 -18.76
N LYS A 36 3.07 12.63 -17.97
CA LYS A 36 1.92 13.38 -18.51
C LYS A 36 2.13 14.87 -18.38
N ASP A 37 1.98 15.64 -19.46
CA ASP A 37 2.06 17.10 -19.40
C ASP A 37 0.83 17.76 -18.76
N SER A 38 -0.30 17.04 -18.72
CA SER A 38 -1.53 17.56 -18.11
C SER A 38 -1.35 17.81 -16.61
N ILE A 39 -1.45 19.08 -16.21
CA ILE A 39 -1.42 19.51 -14.81
C ILE A 39 -2.50 18.80 -13.98
N ILE A 40 -3.69 18.58 -14.53
CA ILE A 40 -4.79 17.89 -13.84
C ILE A 40 -4.37 16.46 -13.50
N ALA A 41 -3.74 15.75 -14.46
CA ALA A 41 -3.27 14.39 -14.25
C ALA A 41 -2.14 14.33 -13.21
N LYS A 42 -1.20 15.28 -13.23
CA LYS A 42 -0.13 15.37 -12.22
C LYS A 42 -0.68 15.64 -10.83
N THR A 43 -1.61 16.58 -10.69
CA THR A 43 -2.21 16.92 -9.39
C THR A 43 -3.00 15.74 -8.84
N LEU A 44 -3.78 15.04 -9.68
CA LEU A 44 -4.52 13.87 -9.26
C LEU A 44 -3.57 12.74 -8.81
N ALA A 45 -2.51 12.48 -9.57
CA ALA A 45 -1.48 11.51 -9.21
C ALA A 45 -0.76 11.88 -7.90
N ALA A 46 -0.46 13.16 -7.66
CA ALA A 46 0.16 13.62 -6.42
C ALA A 46 -0.76 13.43 -5.21
N VAL A 47 -2.05 13.76 -5.33
CA VAL A 47 -3.04 13.56 -4.25
C VAL A 47 -3.23 12.06 -3.97
N SER A 48 -3.36 11.26 -5.03
CA SER A 48 -3.43 9.79 -4.96
C SER A 48 -2.20 9.21 -4.26
N PHE A 49 -1.00 9.64 -4.65
CA PHE A 49 0.27 9.20 -4.08
C PHE A 49 0.35 9.46 -2.58
N ILE A 50 -0.03 10.68 -2.14
CA ILE A 50 -0.06 11.04 -0.71
C ILE A 50 -1.04 10.13 0.05
N GLY A 51 -2.23 9.87 -0.52
CA GLY A 51 -3.22 8.97 0.06
C GLY A 51 -2.69 7.55 0.24
N PHE A 52 -2.06 6.98 -0.80
CA PHE A 52 -1.48 5.64 -0.74
C PHE A 52 -0.26 5.54 0.20
N MET A 53 0.57 6.58 0.29
CA MET A 53 1.64 6.67 1.29
C MET A 53 1.09 6.61 2.72
N PHE A 54 -0.05 7.25 2.96
CA PHE A 54 -0.70 7.21 4.27
C PHE A 54 -1.19 5.82 4.64
N LEU A 55 -1.71 5.05 3.67
CA LEU A 55 -2.16 3.67 3.87
C LEU A 55 -1.00 2.71 4.17
N ILE A 56 0.21 2.98 3.67
CA ILE A 56 1.41 2.17 3.94
C ILE A 56 1.92 2.36 5.38
N THR A 57 1.78 3.56 5.95
CA THR A 57 2.32 3.89 7.28
C THR A 57 1.84 2.94 8.40
N PRO A 58 0.54 2.64 8.57
CA PRO A 58 0.06 1.68 9.58
C PRO A 58 0.46 0.25 9.25
N ILE A 59 0.57 -0.12 7.96
CA ILE A 59 1.01 -1.46 7.54
C ILE A 59 2.47 -1.69 7.96
N ILE A 60 3.36 -0.72 7.72
CA ILE A 60 4.77 -0.80 8.15
C ILE A 60 4.89 -0.87 9.68
N LYS A 61 4.04 -0.17 10.43
CA LYS A 61 4.01 -0.26 11.90
C LYS A 61 3.48 -1.61 12.41
N LEU A 62 2.65 -2.30 11.64
CA LEU A 62 2.09 -3.62 12.01
C LEU A 62 3.09 -4.77 11.80
N ILE A 63 3.92 -4.70 10.76
CA ILE A 63 4.93 -5.73 10.44
C ILE A 63 5.86 -6.08 11.62
N PRO A 64 6.48 -5.11 12.34
CA PRO A 64 7.31 -5.42 13.51
C PRO A 64 6.48 -5.90 14.71
N LYS A 65 5.20 -5.51 14.81
CA LYS A 65 4.30 -5.93 15.90
C LYS A 65 3.81 -7.38 15.75
N LEU A 66 3.81 -7.92 14.52
CA LEU A 66 3.53 -9.33 14.22
C LEU A 66 4.74 -10.25 14.48
N LYS A 67 5.94 -9.67 14.60
CA LYS A 67 7.21 -10.40 14.78
C LYS A 67 7.62 -10.54 16.26
N GLY A 68 6.84 -9.99 17.19
CA GLY A 68 7.05 -10.02 18.65
C GLY A 68 6.01 -10.83 19.40
#